data_AF-A0A1Y3UVT7-F1
#
_entry.id   AF-A0A1Y3UVT7-F1
#
_cell.length_a   1.000
_cell.length_b   1.000
_cell.length_c   1.000
_cell.angle_alpha   90.00
_cell.angle_beta   90.00
_cell.angle_gamma   90.00
#
_symmetry.space_group_name_H-M   'P 1'
#
loop_
_entity.id
_entity.type
_entity.pdbx_description
1 polymer ?
#
loop_
_entity_poly.entity_id
_entity_poly.type
_entity_poly.pdbx_seq_one_letter_code
_entity_poly.pdbx_strand_id
1 'polypeptide(L)'
;MKTYLLDILNKYNRFSESLDVKTILCNKSWLAFNDTGDKELYIFQENGSLIVSINGKVINGTWQYISTNKSIILSFKGQAYMLHPSFFDKTIFALQQDGTNRYAFMIDEQQSQSFQPKSLTELSAYFKNIERKKVEAEQQRIRIALAQQKARQKQIEEEQRQQEQYRIEQEKRQRERKQEELINRAIEEQKKAERKKEQAILKQHKTFLIAQLIGYIVIIAITVGITFLAYNSATDSVWVIVPPIIFCLLYFLVYRKIIMWLRQKLLCKYLRSQQMKKQKLRDEIQWIEQESKREEEELNRLNNTINYKRMILRTEETSSNYKQTHIIFDRKEFAIYWDATAMKFKNVSLLIYNGTEIVRYENLENKGRKIVRLKKVHSPVKIILVANWLDALIYKVVFAVKG
;
A
#
# COMPACT_ATOMS: atom_id res chain seq x y z
N MET A 1 8.81 -49.72 -59.88
CA MET A 1 8.95 -48.70 -58.82
C MET A 1 10.10 -49.08 -57.92
N LYS A 2 11.15 -48.25 -57.85
CA LYS A 2 12.26 -48.45 -56.89
C LYS A 2 11.88 -47.94 -55.50
N THR A 3 12.49 -48.51 -54.47
CA THR A 3 12.26 -48.15 -53.07
C THR A 3 13.59 -47.80 -52.37
N TYR A 4 13.59 -46.72 -51.60
CA TYR A 4 14.78 -46.13 -50.97
C TYR A 4 14.64 -46.07 -49.45
N LEU A 5 15.76 -46.21 -48.74
CA LEU A 5 15.80 -45.99 -47.29
C LEU A 5 15.92 -44.48 -47.04
N LEU A 6 15.00 -43.90 -46.27
CA LEU A 6 15.07 -42.49 -45.90
C LEU A 6 14.64 -42.30 -44.43
N ASP A 7 15.62 -42.26 -43.53
CA ASP A 7 15.39 -42.25 -42.08
C ASP A 7 14.49 -41.10 -41.58
N ILE A 8 14.46 -39.98 -42.31
CA ILE A 8 13.63 -38.83 -41.94
C ILE A 8 12.14 -39.18 -41.99
N LEU A 9 11.71 -40.07 -42.88
CA LEU A 9 10.31 -40.48 -43.00
C LEU A 9 9.83 -41.40 -41.89
N ASN A 10 10.73 -42.14 -41.24
CA ASN A 10 10.37 -42.94 -40.06
C ASN A 10 9.85 -42.05 -38.91
N LYS A 11 10.26 -40.78 -38.85
CA LYS A 11 9.72 -39.78 -37.90
C LYS A 11 8.35 -39.25 -38.30
N TYR A 12 8.02 -39.32 -39.59
CA TYR A 12 6.78 -38.79 -40.18
C TYR A 12 5.65 -39.81 -40.26
N ASN A 13 5.73 -40.96 -39.57
CA ASN A 13 4.78 -42.09 -39.58
C ASN A 13 3.34 -41.79 -39.07
N ARG A 14 2.80 -40.61 -39.37
CA ARG A 14 1.42 -40.22 -39.17
C ARG A 14 0.96 -39.48 -40.42
N PHE A 15 0.72 -40.23 -41.49
CA PHE A 15 -0.19 -39.78 -42.53
C PHE A 15 -1.50 -39.39 -41.85
N SER A 16 -1.99 -38.16 -42.09
CA SER A 16 -3.21 -37.67 -41.44
C SER A 16 -4.39 -38.55 -41.84
N GLU A 17 -5.06 -39.15 -40.86
CA GLU A 17 -6.19 -40.08 -41.08
C GLU A 17 -7.36 -39.47 -41.87
N SER A 18 -7.36 -38.14 -42.01
CA SER A 18 -8.40 -37.34 -42.65
C SER A 18 -8.30 -37.22 -44.17
N LEU A 19 -7.34 -37.89 -44.83
CA LEU A 19 -7.10 -37.73 -46.27
C LEU A 19 -7.61 -38.92 -47.09
N ASP A 20 -8.46 -38.64 -48.08
CA ASP A 20 -8.96 -39.65 -49.03
C ASP A 20 -7.86 -40.04 -50.03
N VAL A 21 -7.14 -41.12 -49.70
CA VAL A 21 -6.05 -41.68 -50.50
C VAL A 21 -6.50 -42.04 -51.92
N LYS A 22 -7.75 -42.51 -52.09
CA LYS A 22 -8.28 -42.90 -53.39
C LYS A 22 -8.39 -41.67 -54.29
N THR A 23 -8.96 -40.59 -53.78
CA THR A 23 -9.08 -39.31 -54.48
C THR A 23 -7.72 -38.73 -54.83
N ILE A 24 -6.75 -38.77 -53.90
CA ILE A 24 -5.40 -38.25 -54.14
C ILE A 24 -4.72 -38.97 -55.31
N LEU A 25 -4.78 -40.31 -55.30
CA LEU A 25 -4.15 -41.13 -56.33
C LEU A 25 -4.79 -40.91 -57.71
N CYS A 26 -6.13 -40.91 -57.78
CA CYS A 26 -6.85 -40.86 -59.06
C CYS A 26 -6.85 -39.47 -59.70
N ASN A 27 -6.75 -38.40 -58.90
CA ASN A 27 -6.85 -37.02 -59.42
C ASN A 27 -5.57 -36.51 -60.07
N LYS A 28 -4.47 -37.25 -59.98
CA LYS A 28 -3.13 -36.80 -60.39
C LYS A 28 -2.39 -37.89 -61.15
N SER A 29 -1.49 -37.46 -62.01
CA SER A 29 -0.48 -38.33 -62.62
C SER A 29 0.80 -38.27 -61.79
N TRP A 30 1.40 -39.43 -61.53
CA TRP A 30 2.47 -39.58 -60.56
C TRP A 30 3.77 -40.03 -61.22
N LEU A 31 4.80 -39.19 -61.17
CA LEU A 31 6.16 -39.56 -61.58
C LEU A 31 6.86 -40.28 -60.43
N ALA A 32 7.23 -41.55 -60.63
CA ALA A 32 8.03 -42.25 -59.64
C ALA A 32 9.46 -41.71 -59.66
N PHE A 33 9.96 -41.35 -58.48
CA PHE A 33 11.37 -41.04 -58.30
C PHE A 33 12.21 -42.29 -58.57
N ASN A 34 13.18 -42.15 -59.46
CA ASN A 34 14.21 -43.13 -59.69
C ASN A 34 15.58 -42.44 -59.79
N ASP A 35 16.62 -43.20 -59.53
CA ASP A 35 18.02 -42.84 -59.63
C ASP A 35 18.60 -43.04 -61.04
N THR A 36 17.81 -43.58 -61.98
CA THR A 36 18.23 -43.84 -63.37
C THR A 36 17.99 -42.67 -64.31
N GLY A 37 17.12 -41.73 -63.93
CA GLY A 37 16.73 -40.59 -64.75
C GLY A 37 15.64 -40.90 -65.78
N ASP A 38 15.08 -42.12 -65.76
CA ASP A 38 13.99 -42.53 -66.65
C ASP A 38 12.68 -41.83 -66.26
N LYS A 39 11.85 -41.47 -67.24
CA LYS A 39 10.49 -40.98 -66.95
C LYS A 39 9.59 -42.18 -66.69
N GLU A 40 9.39 -42.52 -65.41
CA GLU A 40 8.42 -43.52 -64.95
C GLU A 40 7.12 -42.83 -64.46
N LEU A 41 6.06 -42.89 -65.26
CA LEU A 41 4.76 -42.29 -64.95
C LEU A 41 3.74 -43.35 -64.54
N TYR A 42 3.00 -43.10 -63.46
CA TYR A 42 1.93 -43.94 -62.92
C TYR A 42 0.61 -43.16 -62.94
N ILE A 43 -0.40 -43.73 -63.59
CA ILE A 43 -1.75 -43.15 -63.69
C ILE A 43 -2.73 -44.14 -63.08
N PHE A 44 -3.40 -43.71 -62.01
CA PHE A 44 -4.35 -44.51 -61.25
C PHE A 44 -5.77 -44.18 -61.71
N GLN A 45 -6.50 -45.17 -62.18
CA GLN A 45 -7.90 -44.99 -62.59
C GLN A 45 -8.86 -45.41 -61.50
N GLU A 46 -10.00 -44.72 -61.35
CA GLU A 46 -11.00 -45.01 -60.32
C GLU A 46 -11.57 -46.44 -60.35
N ASN A 47 -11.52 -47.08 -61.53
CA ASN A 47 -11.95 -48.45 -61.77
C ASN A 47 -10.95 -49.52 -61.28
N GLY A 48 -9.82 -49.12 -60.69
CA GLY A 48 -8.77 -50.03 -60.22
C GLY A 48 -7.71 -50.40 -61.27
N SER A 49 -7.76 -49.82 -62.47
CA SER A 49 -6.72 -50.02 -63.49
C SER A 49 -5.53 -49.09 -63.23
N LEU A 50 -4.31 -49.62 -63.39
CA LEU A 50 -3.06 -48.89 -63.27
C LEU A 50 -2.37 -48.84 -64.63
N ILE A 51 -2.05 -47.65 -65.11
CA ILE A 51 -1.26 -47.46 -66.34
C ILE A 51 0.12 -46.98 -65.94
N VAL A 52 1.15 -47.74 -66.32
CA VAL A 52 2.56 -47.39 -66.08
C VAL A 52 3.24 -47.11 -67.41
N SER A 53 3.79 -45.91 -67.60
CA SER A 53 4.58 -45.54 -68.78
C SER A 53 6.03 -45.34 -68.39
N ILE A 54 6.94 -46.13 -68.98
CA ILE A 54 8.38 -46.02 -68.77
C ILE A 54 9.00 -45.55 -70.09
N ASN A 55 9.44 -44.29 -70.15
CA ASN A 55 9.96 -43.66 -71.37
C ASN A 55 9.05 -43.89 -72.61
N GLY A 56 7.73 -43.85 -72.42
CA GLY A 56 6.73 -44.04 -73.48
C GLY A 56 6.28 -45.49 -73.71
N LYS A 57 6.91 -46.49 -73.09
CA LYS A 57 6.43 -47.88 -73.14
C LYS A 57 5.36 -48.11 -72.07
N VAL A 58 4.15 -48.47 -72.51
CA VAL A 58 2.99 -48.65 -71.62
C VAL A 58 2.89 -50.08 -71.11
N ILE A 59 2.63 -50.21 -69.83
CA ILE A 59 2.43 -51.47 -69.12
C ILE A 59 1.15 -51.33 -68.30
N ASN A 60 0.19 -52.21 -68.58
CA ASN A 60 -1.06 -52.26 -67.84
C ASN A 60 -0.89 -53.10 -66.56
N GLY A 61 -1.49 -52.63 -65.48
CA GLY A 61 -1.57 -53.31 -64.20
C GLY A 61 -2.88 -52.98 -63.50
N THR A 62 -2.98 -53.39 -62.24
CA THR A 62 -4.13 -53.11 -61.38
C THR A 62 -3.66 -52.50 -60.07
N TRP A 63 -4.52 -51.70 -59.46
CA TRP A 63 -4.31 -51.17 -58.12
C TRP A 63 -5.58 -51.26 -57.29
N GLN A 64 -5.42 -51.41 -55.98
CA GLN A 64 -6.54 -51.47 -55.05
C GLN A 64 -6.17 -50.80 -53.74
N TYR A 65 -7.07 -49.96 -53.22
CA TYR A 65 -6.96 -49.46 -51.86
C TYR A 65 -7.71 -50.37 -50.89
N ILE A 66 -7.01 -50.85 -49.86
CA ILE A 66 -7.57 -51.65 -48.77
C ILE A 66 -7.71 -50.74 -47.56
N SER A 67 -8.94 -50.34 -47.25
CA SER A 67 -9.25 -49.45 -46.13
C SER A 67 -8.93 -50.10 -44.76
N THR A 68 -9.09 -51.41 -44.63
CA THR A 68 -8.89 -52.13 -43.35
C THR A 68 -7.44 -52.05 -42.85
N ASN A 69 -6.46 -52.17 -43.75
CA ASN A 69 -5.03 -52.05 -43.44
C ASN A 69 -4.44 -50.70 -43.90
N LYS A 70 -5.29 -49.77 -44.36
CA LYS A 70 -4.89 -48.49 -44.96
C LYS A 70 -3.74 -48.66 -45.96
N SER A 71 -3.81 -49.68 -46.81
CA SER A 71 -2.75 -50.07 -47.73
C SER A 71 -3.21 -49.99 -49.19
N ILE A 72 -2.25 -49.85 -50.09
CA ILE A 72 -2.43 -49.82 -51.53
C ILE A 72 -1.72 -51.06 -52.07
N ILE A 73 -2.45 -51.90 -52.79
CA ILE A 73 -1.87 -52.99 -53.57
C ILE A 73 -1.62 -52.48 -54.99
N LEU A 74 -0.41 -52.68 -55.50
CA LEU A 74 -0.06 -52.46 -56.91
C LEU A 74 0.36 -53.77 -57.53
N SER A 75 -0.28 -54.16 -58.63
CA SER A 75 0.04 -55.39 -59.36
C SER A 75 0.39 -55.07 -60.80
N PHE A 76 1.64 -55.31 -61.19
CA PHE A 76 2.14 -55.09 -62.55
C PHE A 76 3.39 -55.95 -62.81
N LYS A 77 3.67 -56.30 -64.08
CA LYS A 77 4.83 -57.15 -64.46
C LYS A 77 4.92 -58.50 -63.69
N GLY A 78 3.78 -59.10 -63.35
CA GLY A 78 3.74 -60.38 -62.61
C GLY A 78 4.17 -60.29 -61.14
N GLN A 79 4.31 -59.07 -60.59
CA GLN A 79 4.60 -58.84 -59.18
C GLN A 79 3.51 -57.99 -58.53
N ALA A 80 3.31 -58.18 -57.22
CA ALA A 80 2.40 -57.37 -56.43
C ALA A 80 3.15 -56.76 -55.23
N TYR A 81 2.91 -55.47 -54.99
CA TYR A 81 3.50 -54.73 -53.88
C TYR A 81 2.39 -54.21 -52.98
N MET A 82 2.54 -54.38 -51.67
CA MET A 82 1.69 -53.74 -50.68
C MET A 82 2.42 -52.51 -50.12
N LEU A 83 1.76 -51.36 -50.21
CA LEU A 83 2.33 -50.07 -49.88
C LEU A 83 1.42 -49.31 -48.89
N HIS A 84 2.00 -48.68 -47.88
CA HIS A 84 1.31 -47.82 -46.94
C HIS A 84 1.58 -46.34 -47.24
N PRO A 85 0.53 -45.49 -47.34
CA PRO A 85 0.71 -44.05 -47.37
C PRO A 85 1.42 -43.56 -46.10
N SER A 86 2.63 -42.99 -46.25
CA SER A 86 3.40 -42.47 -45.11
C SER A 86 3.40 -40.96 -45.04
N PHE A 87 3.56 -40.29 -46.19
CA PHE A 87 3.62 -38.84 -46.23
C PHE A 87 3.01 -38.32 -47.53
N PHE A 88 2.23 -37.26 -47.44
CA PHE A 88 1.72 -36.55 -48.60
C PHE A 88 1.77 -35.05 -48.35
N ASP A 89 2.20 -34.32 -49.36
CA ASP A 89 2.01 -32.88 -49.47
C ASP A 89 1.51 -32.52 -50.87
N LYS A 90 1.65 -31.25 -51.27
CA LYS A 90 1.18 -30.78 -52.58
C LYS A 90 2.00 -31.36 -53.75
N THR A 91 3.22 -31.80 -53.50
CA THR A 91 4.24 -32.11 -54.52
C THR A 91 4.65 -33.58 -54.50
N ILE A 92 4.84 -34.18 -53.33
CA ILE A 92 5.35 -35.54 -53.15
C ILE A 92 4.33 -36.40 -52.39
N PHE A 93 4.15 -37.62 -52.88
CA PHE A 93 3.48 -38.70 -52.18
C PHE A 93 4.48 -39.82 -51.90
N ALA A 94 4.73 -40.11 -50.63
CA ALA A 94 5.63 -41.17 -50.19
C ALA A 94 4.83 -42.37 -49.68
N LEU A 95 5.17 -43.53 -50.22
CA LEU A 95 4.55 -44.83 -49.97
C LEU A 95 5.60 -45.78 -49.37
N GLN A 96 5.38 -46.25 -48.15
CA GLN A 96 6.23 -47.24 -47.50
C GLN A 96 5.89 -48.64 -48.00
N GLN A 97 6.89 -49.46 -48.34
CA GLN A 97 6.64 -50.86 -48.65
C GLN A 97 6.39 -51.66 -47.37
N ASP A 98 5.29 -52.42 -47.34
CA ASP A 98 4.85 -53.16 -46.16
C ASP A 98 5.94 -54.09 -45.60
N GLY A 99 6.05 -54.14 -44.28
CA GLY A 99 7.09 -54.88 -43.55
C GLY A 99 8.52 -54.35 -43.73
N THR A 100 8.75 -53.20 -44.38
CA THR A 100 10.09 -52.64 -44.61
C THR A 100 10.18 -51.15 -44.29
N ASN A 101 11.38 -50.62 -44.11
CA ASN A 101 11.63 -49.17 -44.00
C ASN A 101 11.97 -48.53 -45.37
N ARG A 102 11.56 -49.15 -46.48
CA ARG A 102 11.84 -48.65 -47.82
C ARG A 102 10.63 -47.88 -48.34
N TYR A 103 10.88 -46.73 -48.91
CA TYR A 103 9.86 -45.82 -49.40
C TYR A 103 9.97 -45.67 -50.91
N ALA A 104 8.84 -45.77 -51.58
CA ALA A 104 8.65 -45.26 -52.93
C ALA A 104 8.17 -43.82 -52.87
N PHE A 105 8.72 -42.97 -53.74
CA PHE A 105 8.34 -41.57 -53.83
C PHE A 105 7.72 -41.31 -55.18
N MET A 106 6.57 -40.67 -55.16
CA MET A 106 5.83 -40.24 -56.33
C MET A 106 5.72 -38.73 -56.31
N ILE A 107 6.01 -38.08 -57.42
CA ILE A 107 5.98 -36.63 -57.57
C ILE A 107 4.84 -36.30 -58.52
N ASP A 108 4.02 -35.30 -58.17
CA ASP A 108 2.95 -34.82 -59.03
C ASP A 108 3.54 -34.33 -60.37
N GLU A 109 3.08 -34.89 -61.50
CA GLU A 109 3.56 -34.52 -62.83
C GLU A 109 3.35 -33.03 -63.11
N GLN A 110 2.30 -32.40 -62.58
CA GLN A 110 2.10 -30.95 -62.76
C GLN A 110 3.17 -30.11 -62.07
N GLN A 111 3.77 -30.63 -61.00
CA GLN A 111 4.83 -29.96 -60.23
C GLN A 111 6.23 -30.29 -60.76
N SER A 112 6.34 -31.19 -61.74
CA SER A 112 7.63 -31.71 -62.23
C SER A 112 8.53 -30.62 -62.82
N GLN A 113 7.97 -29.54 -63.36
CA GLN A 113 8.74 -28.42 -63.89
C GLN A 113 9.48 -27.63 -62.80
N SER A 114 8.88 -27.54 -61.60
CA SER A 114 9.45 -26.80 -60.48
C SER A 114 10.24 -27.68 -59.51
N PHE A 115 9.94 -28.98 -59.48
CA PHE A 115 10.56 -29.91 -58.55
C PHE A 115 10.73 -31.30 -59.19
N GLN A 116 11.95 -31.61 -59.60
CA GLN A 116 12.35 -32.92 -60.10
C GLN A 116 13.68 -33.32 -59.45
N PRO A 117 13.65 -33.92 -58.25
CA PRO A 117 14.86 -34.32 -57.56
C PRO A 117 15.61 -35.35 -58.39
N LYS A 118 16.89 -35.10 -58.66
CA LYS A 118 17.75 -36.01 -59.44
C LYS A 118 18.50 -37.01 -58.56
N SER A 119 18.50 -36.79 -57.25
CA SER A 119 19.22 -37.60 -56.28
C SER A 119 18.47 -37.74 -54.97
N LEU A 120 18.78 -38.80 -54.22
CA LEU A 120 18.24 -39.02 -52.87
C LEU A 120 18.65 -37.88 -51.92
N THR A 121 19.78 -37.23 -52.16
CA THR A 121 20.27 -36.08 -51.39
C THR A 121 19.36 -34.86 -51.54
N GLU A 122 18.94 -34.54 -52.75
CA GLU A 122 17.98 -33.44 -53.01
C GLU A 122 16.63 -33.73 -52.36
N LEU A 123 16.16 -34.98 -52.46
CA LEU A 123 14.93 -35.42 -51.81
C LEU A 123 15.04 -35.32 -50.27
N SER A 124 16.17 -35.74 -49.69
CA SER A 124 16.45 -35.58 -48.25
C SER A 124 16.47 -34.10 -47.83
N ALA A 125 17.08 -33.23 -48.64
CA ALA A 125 17.13 -31.79 -48.38
C ALA A 125 15.73 -31.15 -48.39
N TYR A 126 14.84 -31.60 -49.29
CA TYR A 126 13.44 -31.17 -49.33
C TYR A 126 12.72 -31.47 -48.01
N PHE A 127 12.77 -32.71 -47.54
CA PHE A 127 12.13 -33.10 -46.28
C PHE A 127 12.72 -32.39 -45.05
N LYS A 128 14.05 -32.17 -45.03
CA LYS A 128 14.71 -31.36 -43.99
C LYS A 128 14.21 -29.91 -43.97
N ASN A 129 13.95 -29.33 -45.14
CA ASN A 129 13.43 -27.96 -45.23
C ASN A 129 11.98 -27.87 -44.72
N ILE A 130 11.15 -28.87 -45.01
CA ILE A 130 9.79 -28.96 -44.45
C ILE A 130 9.84 -29.04 -42.93
N GLU A 131 10.70 -29.89 -42.37
CA GLU A 131 10.87 -30.02 -40.91
C GLU A 131 11.27 -28.69 -40.27
N ARG A 132 12.28 -28.03 -40.86
CA ARG A 132 12.78 -26.73 -40.39
C ARG A 132 11.67 -25.68 -40.37
N LYS A 133 10.91 -25.55 -41.46
CA LYS A 133 9.79 -24.58 -41.55
C LYS A 133 8.71 -24.86 -40.50
N LYS A 134 8.41 -26.14 -40.21
CA LYS A 134 7.46 -26.52 -39.15
C LYS A 134 7.97 -26.10 -37.77
N VAL A 135 9.24 -26.38 -37.47
CA VAL A 135 9.86 -26.01 -36.18
C VAL A 135 9.90 -24.49 -36.02
N GLU A 136 10.30 -23.75 -37.05
CA GLU A 136 10.32 -22.28 -37.03
C GLU A 136 8.92 -21.69 -36.81
N ALA A 137 7.90 -22.23 -37.49
CA ALA A 137 6.52 -21.80 -37.31
C ALA A 137 6.00 -22.05 -35.89
N GLU A 138 6.32 -23.21 -35.30
CA GLU A 138 5.93 -23.54 -33.93
C GLU A 138 6.65 -22.66 -32.90
N GLN A 139 7.95 -22.43 -33.07
CA GLN A 139 8.70 -21.49 -32.25
C GLN A 139 8.12 -20.08 -32.33
N GLN A 140 7.71 -19.64 -33.52
CA GLN A 140 7.08 -18.34 -33.70
C GLN A 140 5.72 -18.26 -32.99
N ARG A 141 4.90 -19.31 -33.05
CA ARG A 141 3.63 -19.41 -32.31
C ARG A 141 3.85 -19.31 -30.80
N ILE A 142 4.82 -20.05 -30.27
CA ILE A 142 5.19 -20.01 -28.85
C ILE A 142 5.65 -18.60 -28.44
N ARG A 143 6.49 -17.94 -29.27
CA ARG A 143 6.95 -16.57 -29.01
C ARG A 143 5.79 -15.57 -28.96
N ILE A 144 4.85 -15.65 -29.90
CA ILE A 144 3.67 -14.78 -29.93
C ILE A 144 2.78 -15.02 -28.71
N ALA A 145 2.51 -16.28 -28.36
CA ALA A 145 1.72 -16.63 -27.18
C ALA A 145 2.35 -16.10 -25.88
N LEU A 146 3.67 -16.25 -25.73
CA LEU A 146 4.41 -15.75 -24.57
C LEU A 146 4.38 -14.21 -24.50
N ALA A 147 4.50 -13.52 -25.64
CA ALA A 147 4.41 -12.07 -25.70
C ALA A 147 3.01 -11.57 -25.29
N GLN A 148 1.95 -12.24 -25.77
CA GLN A 148 0.57 -11.94 -25.38
C GLN A 148 0.33 -12.18 -23.89
N GLN A 149 0.85 -13.28 -23.33
CA GLN A 149 0.72 -13.57 -21.90
C GLN A 149 1.43 -12.51 -21.04
N LYS A 150 2.65 -12.10 -21.42
CA LYS A 150 3.38 -11.02 -20.75
C LYS A 150 2.65 -9.67 -20.85
N ALA A 151 2.05 -9.36 -22.00
CA ALA A 151 1.28 -8.13 -22.17
C ALA A 151 0.04 -8.10 -21.25
N ARG A 152 -0.72 -9.21 -21.19
CA ARG A 152 -1.86 -9.34 -20.26
C ARG A 152 -1.42 -9.23 -18.80
N GLN A 153 -0.31 -9.88 -18.43
CA GLN A 153 0.21 -9.80 -17.06
C GLN A 153 0.56 -8.36 -16.67
N LYS A 154 1.22 -7.62 -17.56
CA LYS A 154 1.53 -6.19 -17.34
C LYS A 154 0.27 -5.34 -17.18
N GLN A 155 -0.76 -5.58 -17.99
CA GLN A 155 -2.05 -4.88 -17.88
C GLN A 155 -2.71 -5.14 -16.52
N ILE A 156 -2.76 -6.40 -16.08
CA ILE A 156 -3.30 -6.78 -14.77
C ILE A 156 -2.50 -6.12 -13.64
N GLU A 157 -1.17 -6.14 -13.69
CA GLU A 157 -0.30 -5.49 -12.70
C GLU A 157 -0.47 -3.96 -12.67
N GLU A 158 -0.73 -3.34 -13.82
CA GLU A 158 -0.98 -1.90 -13.91
C GLU A 158 -2.36 -1.53 -13.37
N GLU A 159 -3.40 -2.29 -13.69
CA GLU A 159 -4.74 -2.15 -13.12
C GLU A 159 -4.72 -2.32 -11.59
N GLN A 160 -4.02 -3.33 -11.08
CA GLN A 160 -3.85 -3.54 -9.64
C GLN A 160 -3.14 -2.36 -8.98
N ARG A 161 -2.07 -1.84 -9.59
CA ARG A 161 -1.37 -0.64 -9.07
C ARG A 161 -2.28 0.59 -9.06
N GLN A 162 -3.09 0.80 -10.09
CA GLN A 162 -4.05 1.91 -10.14
C GLN A 162 -5.14 1.77 -9.07
N GLN A 163 -5.69 0.56 -8.88
CA GLN A 163 -6.67 0.29 -7.83
C GLN A 163 -6.09 0.52 -6.43
N GLU A 164 -4.85 0.08 -6.19
CA GLU A 164 -4.18 0.29 -4.91
C GLU A 164 -3.89 1.76 -4.64
N GLN A 165 -3.41 2.51 -5.65
CA GLN A 165 -3.25 3.96 -5.55
C GLN A 165 -4.58 4.66 -5.23
N TYR A 166 -5.66 4.29 -5.92
CA TYR A 166 -6.99 4.82 -5.64
C TYR A 166 -7.43 4.53 -4.21
N ARG A 167 -7.22 3.30 -3.71
CA ARG A 167 -7.56 2.92 -2.33
C ARG A 167 -6.77 3.75 -1.31
N ILE A 168 -5.47 3.93 -1.51
CA ILE A 168 -4.60 4.75 -0.64
C ILE A 168 -5.08 6.21 -0.64
N GLU A 169 -5.43 6.76 -1.79
CA GLU A 169 -5.91 8.15 -1.90
C GLU A 169 -7.27 8.35 -1.21
N GLN A 170 -8.18 7.37 -1.34
CA GLN A 170 -9.46 7.37 -0.63
C GLN A 170 -9.25 7.33 0.89
N GLU A 171 -8.37 6.44 1.39
CA GLU A 171 -8.03 6.38 2.80
C GLU A 171 -7.42 7.70 3.29
N LYS A 172 -6.52 8.31 2.52
CA LYS A 172 -5.91 9.60 2.87
C LYS A 172 -6.98 10.69 3.00
N ARG A 173 -7.89 10.79 2.01
CA ARG A 173 -9.03 11.73 2.07
C ARG A 173 -9.94 11.48 3.27
N GLN A 174 -10.22 10.22 3.61
CA GLN A 174 -11.01 9.91 4.80
C GLN A 174 -10.30 10.29 6.10
N ARG A 175 -8.98 10.07 6.20
CA ARG A 175 -8.18 10.47 7.36
C ARG A 175 -8.14 12.00 7.50
N GLU A 176 -7.97 12.73 6.41
CA GLU A 176 -8.02 14.20 6.38
C GLU A 176 -9.38 14.72 6.87
N ARG A 177 -10.50 14.19 6.35
CA ARG A 177 -11.85 14.56 6.82
C ARG A 177 -12.05 14.28 8.32
N LYS A 178 -11.65 13.09 8.79
CA LYS A 178 -11.72 12.76 10.23
C LYS A 178 -10.87 13.71 11.06
N GLN A 179 -9.70 14.09 10.59
CA GLN A 179 -8.81 15.03 11.28
C GLN A 179 -9.42 16.44 11.34
N GLU A 180 -10.01 16.93 10.25
CA GLU A 180 -10.74 18.21 10.20
C GLU A 180 -11.93 18.22 11.17
N GLU A 181 -12.73 17.15 11.20
CA GLU A 181 -13.83 17.02 12.15
C GLU A 181 -13.34 17.05 13.61
N LEU A 182 -12.26 16.34 13.93
CA LEU A 182 -11.69 16.34 15.27
C LEU A 182 -11.18 17.73 15.68
N ILE A 183 -10.55 18.45 14.75
CA ILE A 183 -10.11 19.84 14.98
C ILE A 183 -11.32 20.75 15.22
N ASN A 184 -12.36 20.64 14.40
CA ASN A 184 -13.57 21.45 14.53
C ASN A 184 -14.29 21.18 15.87
N ARG A 185 -14.38 19.92 16.29
CA ARG A 185 -14.92 19.56 17.61
C ARG A 185 -14.10 20.17 18.75
N ALA A 186 -12.77 20.13 18.68
CA ALA A 186 -11.91 20.71 19.70
C ALA A 186 -12.06 22.24 19.79
N ILE A 187 -12.17 22.93 18.65
CA ILE A 187 -12.42 24.37 18.59
C ILE A 187 -13.77 24.71 19.23
N GLU A 188 -14.83 23.94 18.92
CA GLU A 188 -16.15 24.12 19.51
C GLU A 188 -16.16 23.92 21.03
N GLU A 189 -15.45 22.91 21.53
CA GLU A 189 -15.30 22.66 22.96
C GLU A 189 -14.56 23.80 23.67
N GLN A 190 -13.47 24.31 23.08
CA GLN A 190 -12.75 25.47 23.60
C GLN A 190 -13.66 26.71 23.68
N LYS A 191 -14.38 27.03 22.59
CA LYS A 191 -15.35 28.14 22.56
C LYS A 191 -16.44 27.98 23.63
N LYS A 192 -16.93 26.76 23.86
CA LYS A 192 -17.91 26.49 24.93
C LYS A 192 -17.29 26.71 26.31
N ALA A 193 -16.06 26.29 26.54
CA ALA A 193 -15.37 26.47 27.82
C ALA A 193 -15.07 27.95 28.11
N GLU A 194 -14.66 28.73 27.11
CA GLU A 194 -14.45 30.17 27.24
C GLU A 194 -15.75 30.90 27.57
N ARG A 195 -16.84 30.62 26.84
CA ARG A 195 -18.17 31.16 27.17
C ARG A 195 -18.60 30.84 28.61
N LYS A 196 -18.35 29.62 29.09
CA LYS A 196 -18.63 29.26 30.50
C LYS A 196 -17.80 30.06 31.50
N LYS A 197 -16.52 30.32 31.21
CA LYS A 197 -15.65 31.16 32.05
C LYS A 197 -16.13 32.59 32.10
N GLU A 198 -16.44 33.18 30.94
CA GLU A 198 -16.98 34.55 30.85
C GLU A 198 -18.30 34.68 31.61
N GLN A 199 -19.21 33.72 31.47
CA GLN A 199 -20.46 33.68 32.23
C GLN A 199 -20.22 33.58 33.74
N ALA A 200 -19.25 32.79 34.18
CA ALA A 200 -18.89 32.69 35.61
C ALA A 200 -18.33 34.01 36.15
N ILE A 201 -17.46 34.69 35.38
CA ILE A 201 -16.91 36.01 35.75
C ILE A 201 -18.04 37.04 35.81
N LEU A 202 -18.91 37.08 34.80
CA LEU A 202 -20.05 37.99 34.76
C LEU A 202 -21.00 37.78 35.94
N LYS A 203 -21.28 36.51 36.29
CA LYS A 203 -22.10 36.16 37.45
C LYS A 203 -21.48 36.66 38.74
N GLN A 204 -20.18 36.45 38.93
CA GLN A 204 -19.44 36.93 40.10
C GLN A 204 -19.45 38.47 40.20
N HIS A 205 -19.29 39.16 39.07
CA HIS A 205 -19.35 40.63 39.02
C HIS A 205 -20.76 41.16 39.36
N LYS A 206 -21.81 40.55 38.80
CA LYS A 206 -23.21 40.90 39.13
C LYS A 206 -23.51 40.71 40.62
N THR A 207 -23.08 39.59 41.21
CA THR A 207 -23.28 39.36 42.65
C THR A 207 -22.56 40.40 43.52
N PHE A 208 -21.40 40.89 43.07
CA PHE A 208 -20.66 41.93 43.76
C PHE A 208 -21.39 43.29 43.70
N LEU A 209 -21.90 43.68 42.52
CA LEU A 209 -22.66 44.93 42.36
C LEU A 209 -23.96 44.93 43.18
N ILE A 210 -24.69 43.81 43.21
CA ILE A 210 -25.92 43.68 44.02
C ILE A 210 -25.59 43.84 45.51
N ALA A 211 -24.52 43.21 46.00
CA ALA A 211 -24.11 43.35 47.40
C ALA A 211 -23.73 44.81 47.76
N GLN A 212 -23.07 45.53 46.82
CA GLN A 212 -22.75 46.94 46.98
C GLN A 212 -24.02 47.81 47.07
N LEU A 213 -25.01 47.57 46.20
CA LEU A 213 -26.28 48.29 46.20
C LEU A 213 -27.08 48.07 47.49
N ILE A 214 -27.22 46.81 47.93
CA ILE A 214 -27.90 46.45 49.19
C ILE A 214 -27.22 47.16 50.37
N GLY A 215 -25.89 47.19 50.39
CA GLY A 215 -25.15 47.87 51.44
C GLY A 215 -25.47 49.37 51.53
N TYR A 216 -25.57 50.07 50.39
CA TYR A 216 -25.99 51.48 50.40
C TYR A 216 -27.43 51.68 50.87
N ILE A 217 -28.37 50.83 50.44
CA ILE A 217 -29.78 50.90 50.86
C ILE A 217 -29.91 50.76 52.37
N VAL A 218 -29.18 49.81 52.98
CA VAL A 218 -29.18 49.59 54.44
C VAL A 218 -28.65 50.81 55.19
N ILE A 219 -27.56 51.44 54.71
CA ILE A 219 -27.02 52.66 55.33
C ILE A 219 -28.07 53.78 55.27
N ILE A 220 -28.68 54.00 54.11
CA ILE A 220 -29.71 55.04 53.93
C ILE A 220 -30.90 54.78 54.88
N ALA A 221 -31.39 53.54 54.97
CA ALA A 221 -32.50 53.19 55.86
C ALA A 221 -32.19 53.45 57.33
N ILE A 222 -30.97 53.11 57.78
CA ILE A 222 -30.52 53.38 59.16
C ILE A 222 -30.42 54.89 59.39
N THR A 223 -29.83 55.64 58.45
CA THR A 223 -29.73 57.10 58.54
C THR A 223 -31.11 57.73 58.64
N VAL A 224 -32.06 57.36 57.78
CA VAL A 224 -33.44 57.87 57.82
C VAL A 224 -34.14 57.52 59.14
N GLY A 225 -33.98 56.29 59.65
CA GLY A 225 -34.56 55.88 60.93
C GLY A 225 -34.04 56.69 62.12
N ILE A 226 -32.72 56.93 62.18
CA ILE A 226 -32.10 57.76 63.21
C ILE A 226 -32.51 59.23 63.07
N THR A 227 -32.66 59.69 61.83
CA THR A 227 -33.24 61.00 61.53
C THR A 227 -34.64 61.04 62.14
N PHE A 228 -35.60 60.21 61.74
CA PHE A 228 -36.95 60.23 62.32
C PHE A 228 -36.99 60.18 63.87
N LEU A 229 -36.15 59.37 64.52
CA LEU A 229 -36.02 59.34 65.99
C LEU A 229 -35.53 60.66 66.60
N ALA A 230 -34.49 61.27 66.01
CA ALA A 230 -33.96 62.56 66.46
C ALA A 230 -34.94 63.72 66.21
N TYR A 231 -35.82 63.62 65.21
CA TYR A 231 -36.87 64.63 64.96
C TYR A 231 -37.88 64.68 66.09
N ASN A 232 -38.33 63.50 66.52
CA ASN A 232 -39.40 63.38 67.51
C ASN A 232 -38.93 63.65 68.94
N SER A 233 -37.62 63.81 69.17
CA SER A 233 -37.03 63.94 70.51
C SER A 233 -36.29 65.26 70.76
N ALA A 234 -35.94 66.05 69.74
CA ALA A 234 -35.12 67.25 69.89
C ALA A 234 -35.94 68.53 69.62
N THR A 235 -35.82 69.53 70.51
CA THR A 235 -36.47 70.84 70.41
C THR A 235 -35.69 71.88 69.60
N ASP A 236 -34.40 71.62 69.33
CA ASP A 236 -33.52 72.50 68.55
C ASP A 236 -33.20 71.90 67.17
N SER A 237 -32.89 72.77 66.19
CA SER A 237 -32.56 72.47 64.77
C SER A 237 -31.39 71.50 64.52
N VAL A 238 -30.86 70.86 65.57
CA VAL A 238 -29.81 69.83 65.58
C VAL A 238 -30.15 68.65 64.67
N TRP A 239 -31.45 68.42 64.43
CA TRP A 239 -31.95 67.36 63.56
C TRP A 239 -31.39 67.36 62.13
N VAL A 240 -30.96 68.53 61.61
CA VAL A 240 -30.43 68.66 60.24
C VAL A 240 -28.97 68.19 60.14
N ILE A 241 -28.20 68.29 61.23
CA ILE A 241 -26.74 68.09 61.24
C ILE A 241 -26.37 66.66 61.63
N VAL A 242 -27.19 66.01 62.47
CA VAL A 242 -26.94 64.65 62.97
C VAL A 242 -26.94 63.57 61.85
N PRO A 243 -27.85 63.57 60.86
CA PRO A 243 -27.90 62.52 59.83
C PRO A 243 -26.67 62.46 58.90
N PRO A 244 -26.15 63.59 58.37
CA PRO A 244 -24.92 63.58 57.56
C PRO A 244 -23.71 63.04 58.34
N ILE A 245 -23.57 63.41 59.61
CA ILE A 245 -22.48 62.94 60.46
C ILE A 245 -22.60 61.43 60.69
N ILE A 246 -23.80 60.94 61.00
CA ILE A 246 -24.04 59.50 61.22
C ILE A 246 -23.87 58.70 59.92
N PHE A 247 -24.31 59.22 58.78
CA PHE A 247 -24.06 58.60 57.47
C PHE A 247 -22.57 58.48 57.18
N CYS A 248 -21.80 59.56 57.39
CA CYS A 248 -20.35 59.55 57.25
C CYS A 248 -19.69 58.53 58.19
N LEU A 249 -20.11 58.47 59.46
CA LEU A 249 -19.61 57.51 60.43
C LEU A 249 -19.93 56.06 60.04
N LEU A 250 -21.18 55.75 59.68
CA LEU A 250 -21.59 54.42 59.23
C LEU A 250 -20.86 53.99 57.95
N TYR A 251 -20.67 54.93 57.01
CA TYR A 251 -19.93 54.67 55.78
C TYR A 251 -18.46 54.34 56.04
N PHE A 252 -17.75 55.18 56.80
CA PHE A 252 -16.31 55.01 57.05
C PHE A 252 -15.98 53.89 58.03
N LEU A 253 -16.75 53.76 59.12
CA LEU A 253 -16.45 52.81 60.19
C LEU A 253 -16.96 51.40 59.88
N VAL A 254 -18.14 51.28 59.26
CA VAL A 254 -18.81 49.99 59.07
C VAL A 254 -18.74 49.54 57.62
N TYR A 255 -19.34 50.29 56.69
CA TYR A 255 -19.48 49.87 55.30
C TYR A 255 -18.13 49.71 54.58
N ARG A 256 -17.24 50.70 54.68
CA ARG A 256 -15.91 50.64 54.06
C ARG A 256 -15.12 49.44 54.56
N LYS A 257 -15.20 49.13 55.86
CA LYS A 257 -14.53 47.95 56.44
C LYS A 257 -15.12 46.64 55.92
N ILE A 258 -16.45 46.53 55.85
CA ILE A 258 -17.13 45.33 55.34
C ILE A 258 -16.79 45.11 53.86
N ILE A 259 -16.77 46.16 53.03
CA ILE A 259 -16.49 46.02 51.60
C ILE A 259 -15.01 45.70 51.33
N MET A 260 -14.09 46.28 52.09
CA MET A 260 -12.67 45.90 52.02
C MET A 260 -12.47 44.45 52.45
N TRP A 261 -13.13 44.02 53.53
CA TRP A 261 -13.11 42.63 53.97
C TRP A 261 -13.69 41.68 52.91
N LEU A 262 -14.82 42.03 52.28
CA LEU A 262 -15.42 41.23 51.21
C LEU A 262 -14.50 41.13 49.99
N ARG A 263 -13.88 42.26 49.59
CA ARG A 263 -12.90 42.32 48.50
C ARG A 263 -11.70 41.45 48.81
N GLN A 264 -11.16 41.53 50.02
CA GLN A 264 -10.02 40.72 50.46
C GLN A 264 -10.38 39.23 50.51
N LYS A 265 -11.57 38.87 50.98
CA LYS A 265 -12.07 37.48 50.98
C LYS A 265 -12.21 36.90 49.58
N LEU A 266 -12.72 37.68 48.63
CA LEU A 266 -12.80 37.29 47.21
C LEU A 266 -11.39 37.15 46.60
N LEU A 267 -10.48 38.08 46.90
CA LEU A 267 -9.09 38.02 46.46
C LEU A 267 -8.38 36.78 47.01
N CYS A 268 -8.55 36.47 48.30
CA CYS A 268 -8.02 35.28 48.95
C CYS A 268 -8.59 34.00 48.34
N LYS A 269 -9.90 33.96 48.02
CA LYS A 269 -10.52 32.80 47.35
C LYS A 269 -9.93 32.59 45.95
N TYR A 270 -9.71 33.68 45.21
CA TYR A 270 -9.06 33.64 43.90
C TYR A 270 -7.60 33.18 44.00
N LEU A 271 -6.82 33.75 44.92
CA LEU A 271 -5.43 33.36 45.20
C LEU A 271 -5.31 31.89 45.62
N ARG A 272 -6.17 31.40 46.52
CA ARG A 272 -6.23 29.98 46.91
C ARG A 272 -6.56 29.09 45.73
N SER A 273 -7.50 29.48 44.87
CA SER A 273 -7.81 28.71 43.66
C SER A 273 -6.62 28.62 42.70
N GLN A 274 -5.87 29.72 42.54
CA GLN A 274 -4.64 29.74 41.75
C GLN A 274 -3.53 28.89 42.39
N GLN A 275 -3.38 28.94 43.72
CA GLN A 275 -2.43 28.11 44.46
C GLN A 275 -2.76 26.62 44.35
N MET A 276 -4.04 26.24 44.47
CA MET A 276 -4.49 24.85 44.29
C MET A 276 -4.20 24.34 42.88
N LYS A 277 -4.37 25.17 41.85
CA LYS A 277 -3.99 24.82 40.47
C LYS A 277 -2.48 24.62 40.33
N LYS A 278 -1.67 25.52 40.91
CA LYS A 278 -0.21 25.38 40.93
C LYS A 278 0.25 24.14 41.69
N GLN A 279 -0.42 23.78 42.79
CA GLN A 279 -0.11 22.58 43.55
C GLN A 279 -0.46 21.32 42.75
N LYS A 280 -1.65 21.27 42.15
CA LYS A 280 -2.06 20.16 41.29
C LYS A 280 -1.08 19.93 40.13
N LEU A 281 -0.58 21.01 39.53
CA LEU A 281 0.45 20.95 38.49
C LEU A 281 1.77 20.37 39.03
N ARG A 282 2.20 20.75 40.24
CA ARG A 282 3.39 20.17 40.89
C ARG A 282 3.21 18.68 41.18
N ASP A 283 2.04 18.29 41.66
CA ASP A 283 1.74 16.88 41.98
C ASP A 283 1.72 16.03 40.70
N GLU A 284 1.17 16.55 39.59
CA GLU A 284 1.22 15.91 38.27
C GLU A 284 2.67 15.76 37.76
N ILE A 285 3.52 16.79 37.92
CA ILE A 285 4.95 16.72 37.56
C ILE A 285 5.66 15.63 38.38
N GLN A 286 5.42 15.61 39.68
CA GLN A 286 6.05 14.64 40.58
C GLN A 286 5.63 13.20 40.25
N TRP A 287 4.35 12.98 39.95
CA TRP A 287 3.85 11.66 39.55
C TRP A 287 4.51 11.17 38.26
N ILE A 288 4.63 12.05 37.25
CA ILE A 288 5.26 11.71 35.98
C ILE A 288 6.74 11.38 36.16
N GLU A 289 7.45 12.09 37.03
CA GLU A 289 8.86 11.79 37.32
C GLU A 289 9.02 10.40 37.97
N GLN A 290 8.08 10.01 38.84
CA GLN A 290 8.09 8.68 39.46
C GLN A 290 7.78 7.58 38.44
N GLU A 291 6.80 7.78 37.57
CA GLU A 291 6.43 6.78 36.56
C GLU A 291 7.56 6.59 35.53
N SER A 292 8.23 7.68 35.14
CA SER A 292 9.44 7.64 34.31
C SER A 292 10.54 6.78 34.90
N LYS A 293 10.78 6.88 36.21
CA LYS A 293 11.79 6.08 36.91
C LYS A 293 11.41 4.61 36.92
N ARG A 294 10.14 4.29 37.19
CA ARG A 294 9.65 2.91 37.25
C ARG A 294 9.78 2.19 35.90
N GLU A 295 9.31 2.80 34.81
CA GLU A 295 9.42 2.17 33.48
C GLU A 295 10.86 2.03 33.00
N GLU A 296 11.73 2.99 33.34
CA GLU A 296 13.17 2.87 33.07
C GLU A 296 13.76 1.65 33.81
N GLU A 297 13.39 1.42 35.07
CA GLU A 297 13.80 0.24 35.83
C GLU A 297 13.27 -1.08 35.22
N GLU A 298 12.02 -1.13 34.77
CA GLU A 298 11.43 -2.32 34.16
C GLU A 298 12.08 -2.67 32.81
N LEU A 299 12.27 -1.69 31.92
CA LEU A 299 12.95 -1.88 30.64
C LEU A 299 14.42 -2.30 30.82
N ASN A 300 15.07 -1.81 31.89
CA ASN A 300 16.44 -2.21 32.24
C ASN A 300 16.52 -3.64 32.79
N ARG A 301 15.54 -4.09 33.58
CA ARG A 301 15.45 -5.50 34.02
C ARG A 301 15.27 -6.44 32.83
N LEU A 302 14.50 -6.04 31.83
CA LEU A 302 14.24 -6.87 30.64
C LEU A 302 15.47 -7.03 29.73
N ASN A 303 16.44 -6.10 29.77
CA ASN A 303 17.59 -6.06 28.86
C ASN A 303 18.96 -6.42 29.51
N ASN A 304 18.98 -7.02 30.71
CA ASN A 304 20.18 -7.48 31.42
C ASN A 304 21.40 -6.51 31.38
N THR A 305 21.38 -5.54 32.30
CA THR A 305 22.54 -4.80 32.86
C THR A 305 23.51 -4.13 31.87
N ILE A 306 23.14 -2.94 31.38
CA ILE A 306 24.13 -1.96 30.86
C ILE A 306 23.89 -0.58 31.48
N ASN A 307 25.00 0.09 31.83
CA ASN A 307 25.07 1.29 32.66
C ASN A 307 24.49 2.54 31.97
N TYR A 308 23.17 2.73 32.11
CA TYR A 308 22.36 3.82 31.57
C TYR A 308 22.75 5.23 32.06
N LYS A 309 23.54 5.36 33.15
CA LYS A 309 24.02 6.66 33.66
C LYS A 309 24.92 7.41 32.67
N ARG A 310 25.30 6.78 31.56
CA ARG A 310 26.13 7.33 30.49
C ARG A 310 25.34 7.99 29.36
N MET A 311 24.01 7.91 29.36
CA MET A 311 23.13 8.59 28.40
C MET A 311 22.31 9.68 29.10
N ILE A 312 22.39 10.89 28.59
CA ILE A 312 21.60 12.03 29.06
C ILE A 312 20.49 12.27 28.04
N LEU A 313 19.24 12.31 28.51
CA LEU A 313 18.10 12.76 27.74
C LEU A 313 17.43 13.89 28.52
N ARG A 314 17.25 15.04 27.90
CA ARG A 314 16.61 16.21 28.49
C ARG A 314 15.59 16.77 27.52
N THR A 315 14.50 17.27 28.06
CA THR A 315 13.42 17.85 27.28
C THR A 315 13.13 19.23 27.85
N GLU A 316 13.19 20.25 27.00
CA GLU A 316 12.84 21.62 27.34
C GLU A 316 11.65 22.04 26.49
N GLU A 317 10.65 22.65 27.12
CA GLU A 317 9.56 23.28 26.39
C GLU A 317 10.07 24.64 25.87
N THR A 318 10.18 24.76 24.54
CA THR A 318 10.75 25.94 23.88
C THR A 318 9.73 27.03 23.58
N SER A 319 8.45 26.86 23.98
CA SER A 319 7.45 27.92 23.87
C SER A 319 7.77 29.03 24.87
N SER A 320 8.60 29.95 24.41
CA SER A 320 8.93 31.21 25.05
C SER A 320 7.66 31.98 25.40
N ASN A 321 7.65 32.52 26.62
CA ASN A 321 6.77 33.59 27.06
C ASN A 321 6.69 34.70 26.00
N TYR A 322 5.60 34.75 25.25
CA TYR A 322 5.13 35.99 24.64
C TYR A 322 3.72 36.29 25.15
N LYS A 323 3.55 37.54 25.59
CA LYS A 323 2.41 38.15 26.29
C LYS A 323 1.05 37.45 26.08
N GLN A 324 0.36 37.26 27.21
CA GLN A 324 -1.08 36.99 27.28
C GLN A 324 -1.86 37.84 26.28
N THR A 325 -2.25 37.22 25.18
CA THR A 325 -3.44 37.58 24.40
C THR A 325 -4.15 36.27 24.11
N HIS A 326 -5.44 36.22 24.46
CA HIS A 326 -6.24 35.01 24.58
C HIS A 326 -6.52 34.35 23.22
N ILE A 327 -5.71 33.37 22.79
CA ILE A 327 -6.11 32.26 21.90
C ILE A 327 -5.24 31.04 22.23
N ILE A 328 -5.81 29.99 22.85
CA ILE A 328 -5.06 28.78 23.24
C ILE A 328 -5.05 27.79 22.07
N PHE A 329 -4.14 27.96 21.12
CA PHE A 329 -3.66 26.83 20.33
C PHE A 329 -2.56 26.12 21.12
N ASP A 330 -2.85 24.92 21.62
CA ASP A 330 -1.94 24.08 22.43
C ASP A 330 -0.86 23.43 21.55
N ARG A 331 -0.30 24.19 20.61
CA ARG A 331 0.89 23.81 19.84
C ARG A 331 2.08 24.01 20.74
N LYS A 332 2.66 22.91 21.20
CA LYS A 332 3.88 22.93 22.01
C LYS A 332 5.06 22.46 21.19
N GLU A 333 6.14 23.22 21.28
CA GLU A 333 7.42 22.89 20.68
C GLU A 333 8.37 22.41 21.76
N PHE A 334 8.76 21.14 21.69
CA PHE A 334 9.71 20.55 22.62
C PHE A 334 11.09 20.50 21.96
N ALA A 335 12.09 21.07 22.64
CA ALA A 335 13.48 20.84 22.32
C ALA A 335 13.95 19.61 23.12
N ILE A 336 14.28 18.55 22.40
CA ILE A 336 14.79 17.31 22.96
C ILE A 336 16.30 17.29 22.73
N TYR A 337 17.05 17.16 23.81
CA TYR A 337 18.51 17.10 23.82
C TYR A 337 18.93 15.73 24.29
N TRP A 338 19.89 15.14 23.58
CA TRP A 338 20.53 13.93 24.02
C TRP A 338 22.04 14.04 23.94
N ASP A 339 22.70 13.42 24.92
CA ASP A 339 24.14 13.23 24.94
C ASP A 339 24.44 11.79 25.33
N ALA A 340 24.94 11.04 24.36
CA ALA A 340 25.34 9.65 24.48
C ALA A 340 26.84 9.49 24.18
N THR A 341 27.64 10.56 24.29
CA THR A 341 29.07 10.55 23.90
C THR A 341 29.98 9.76 24.83
N ALA A 342 29.51 9.41 26.04
CA ALA A 342 30.26 8.60 27.00
C ALA A 342 30.58 7.19 26.49
N MET A 343 29.94 6.73 25.40
CA MET A 343 30.27 5.52 24.63
C MET A 343 29.97 5.76 23.14
N LYS A 344 30.63 5.03 22.23
CA LYS A 344 30.29 5.07 20.79
C LYS A 344 29.14 4.09 20.51
N PHE A 345 27.91 4.57 20.58
CA PHE A 345 26.74 3.80 20.15
C PHE A 345 26.70 3.70 18.63
N LYS A 346 26.31 2.53 18.10
CA LYS A 346 26.26 2.26 16.65
C LYS A 346 25.08 2.99 16.01
N ASN A 347 23.90 2.86 16.61
CA ASN A 347 22.64 3.45 16.14
C ASN A 347 21.93 4.13 17.31
N VAL A 348 21.60 5.42 17.16
CA VAL A 348 20.76 6.16 18.11
C VAL A 348 19.44 6.51 17.43
N SER A 349 18.34 6.33 18.16
CA SER A 349 16.98 6.59 17.69
C SER A 349 16.16 7.26 18.79
N LEU A 350 15.23 8.10 18.38
CA LEU A 350 14.30 8.78 19.27
C LEU A 350 12.87 8.36 18.95
N LEU A 351 12.16 7.89 19.95
CA LEU A 351 10.74 7.53 19.89
C LEU A 351 9.94 8.50 20.73
N ILE A 352 8.86 9.04 20.17
CA ILE A 352 7.99 9.99 20.85
C ILE A 352 6.57 9.47 20.77
N TYR A 353 5.99 9.21 21.93
CA TYR A 353 4.65 8.71 22.13
C TYR A 353 3.78 9.84 22.67
N ASN A 354 2.77 10.22 21.89
CA ASN A 354 1.83 11.27 22.20
C ASN A 354 0.40 10.69 22.18
N GLY A 355 0.01 10.05 23.29
CA GLY A 355 -1.21 9.23 23.33
C GLY A 355 -1.02 7.98 22.45
N THR A 356 -1.81 7.85 21.39
CA THR A 356 -1.72 6.74 20.42
C THR A 356 -0.80 7.04 19.23
N GLU A 357 -0.34 8.28 19.07
CA GLU A 357 0.55 8.68 17.98
C GLU A 357 2.01 8.40 18.35
N ILE A 358 2.75 7.76 17.44
CA ILE A 358 4.16 7.43 17.61
C ILE A 358 4.96 8.08 16.49
N VAL A 359 5.97 8.86 16.85
CA VAL A 359 6.94 9.44 15.91
C VAL A 359 8.31 8.86 16.20
N ARG A 360 8.97 8.36 15.15
CA ARG A 360 10.31 7.76 15.23
C ARG A 360 11.30 8.56 14.39
N TYR A 361 12.47 8.81 14.98
CA TYR A 361 13.64 9.35 14.29
C TYR A 361 14.77 8.35 14.44
N GLU A 362 15.30 7.85 13.33
CA GLU A 362 16.38 6.86 13.30
C GLU A 362 17.70 7.49 12.84
N ASN A 363 18.81 6.78 13.03
CA ASN A 363 20.16 7.18 12.58
C ASN A 363 20.60 8.56 13.07
N LEU A 364 20.29 8.88 14.32
CA LEU A 364 20.71 10.11 14.98
C LEU A 364 22.19 10.02 15.38
N GLU A 365 22.88 11.16 15.38
CA GLU A 365 24.22 11.28 15.95
C GLU A 365 24.21 11.03 17.47
N ASN A 366 25.37 10.65 18.04
CA ASN A 366 25.52 10.37 19.48
C ASN A 366 25.28 11.58 20.39
N LYS A 367 25.25 12.80 19.84
CA LYS A 367 24.85 14.01 20.54
C LYS A 367 24.05 14.86 19.59
N GLY A 368 22.95 15.43 20.07
CA GLY A 368 22.12 16.24 19.18
C GLY A 368 20.95 16.91 19.88
N ARG A 369 20.26 17.71 19.08
CA ARG A 369 19.05 18.42 19.45
C ARG A 369 18.00 18.20 18.37
N LYS A 370 16.77 17.90 18.77
CA LYS A 370 15.62 17.83 17.88
C LYS A 370 14.49 18.70 18.41
N ILE A 371 13.94 19.54 17.54
CA ILE A 371 12.72 20.30 17.85
C ILE A 371 11.54 19.52 17.30
N VAL A 372 10.58 19.23 18.16
CA VAL A 372 9.38 18.47 17.82
C VAL A 372 8.16 19.31 18.09
N ARG A 373 7.34 19.50 17.05
CA ARG A 373 6.11 20.28 17.09
C ARG A 373 4.92 19.33 17.15
N LEU A 374 4.25 19.27 18.28
CA LEU A 374 3.05 18.47 18.44
C LEU A 374 1.82 19.36 18.19
N LYS A 375 0.96 18.95 17.25
CA LYS A 375 -0.28 19.68 16.91
C LYS A 375 -1.32 19.61 18.04
N LYS A 376 -1.34 18.50 18.79
CA LYS A 376 -2.19 18.26 19.96
C LYS A 376 -1.42 17.41 20.95
N VAL A 377 -1.28 17.87 22.20
CA VAL A 377 -0.50 17.18 23.24
C VAL A 377 -1.42 16.33 24.11
N HIS A 378 -1.22 15.02 24.09
CA HIS A 378 -1.84 14.06 25.00
C HIS A 378 -0.85 13.81 26.14
N SER A 379 -1.07 14.49 27.26
CA SER A 379 -0.17 14.39 28.42
C SER A 379 -0.40 13.07 29.17
N PRO A 380 0.67 12.39 29.61
CA PRO A 380 2.08 12.75 29.42
C PRO A 380 2.65 12.27 28.07
N VAL A 381 3.50 13.09 27.45
CA VAL A 381 4.21 12.69 26.23
C VAL A 381 5.44 11.88 26.64
N LYS A 382 5.49 10.61 26.24
CA LYS A 382 6.60 9.71 26.56
C LYS A 382 7.66 9.78 25.46
N ILE A 383 8.90 10.08 25.84
CA ILE A 383 10.03 10.21 24.93
C ILE A 383 11.08 9.17 25.33
N ILE A 384 11.46 8.33 24.38
CA ILE A 384 12.41 7.25 24.59
C ILE A 384 13.59 7.45 23.64
N LEU A 385 14.78 7.60 24.20
CA LEU A 385 16.02 7.49 23.45
C LEU A 385 16.47 6.04 23.46
N VAL A 386 16.67 5.47 22.28
CA VAL A 386 17.10 4.09 22.07
C VAL A 386 18.49 4.12 21.44
N ALA A 387 19.45 3.43 22.03
CA ALA A 387 20.79 3.31 21.47
C ALA A 387 21.23 1.84 21.42
N ASN A 388 21.94 1.45 20.36
CA ASN A 388 22.51 0.12 20.23
C ASN A 388 24.01 0.14 20.58
N TRP A 389 24.40 -0.71 21.53
CA TRP A 389 25.79 -0.94 21.93
C TRP A 389 26.10 -2.44 21.95
N LEU A 390 27.07 -2.87 21.14
CA LEU A 390 27.53 -4.28 21.09
C LEU A 390 26.37 -5.29 21.09
N ASP A 391 25.35 -5.00 20.29
CA ASP A 391 24.16 -5.82 20.06
C ASP A 391 23.16 -5.89 21.23
N ALA A 392 23.34 -5.03 22.23
CA ALA A 392 22.37 -4.75 23.27
C ALA A 392 21.70 -3.38 23.08
N LEU A 393 20.39 -3.33 23.34
CA LEU A 393 19.60 -2.10 23.27
C LEU A 393 19.54 -1.42 24.64
N ILE A 394 19.91 -0.15 24.67
CA ILE A 394 19.90 0.70 25.87
C ILE A 394 18.85 1.78 25.68
N TYR A 395 18.05 2.00 26.72
CA TYR A 395 16.91 2.90 26.70
C TYR A 395 17.08 3.99 27.75
N LYS A 396 16.73 5.23 27.39
CA LYS A 396 16.51 6.31 28.35
C LYS A 396 15.13 6.91 28.13
N VAL A 397 14.32 6.91 29.17
CA VAL A 397 12.93 7.40 29.11
C VAL A 397 12.83 8.72 29.83
N VAL A 398 12.16 9.69 29.21
CA VAL A 398 11.75 10.95 29.82
C VAL A 398 10.32 11.24 29.41
N PHE A 399 9.54 11.80 30.32
CA PHE A 399 8.18 12.22 30.05
C PHE A 399 8.10 13.75 30.09
N ALA A 400 7.44 14.32 29.08
CA ALA A 400 7.14 15.74 29.04
C ALA A 400 5.72 16.00 29.57
N VAL A 401 5.65 16.82 30.63
CA VAL A 401 4.39 17.25 31.28
C VAL A 401 3.91 18.55 30.66
N LYS A 402 2.59 18.78 30.67
CA LYS A 402 2.03 20.08 30.29
C LYS A 402 2.29 21.09 31.42
N GLY A 403 3.00 22.19 31.13
CA GLY A 403 2.99 23.41 31.96
C GLY A 403 1.65 24.14 31.94
#